data_AF-A0A5K1JSD7-F1
#
_entry.id   AF-A0A5K1JSD7-F1
#
_cell.length_a   1.000
_cell.length_b   1.000
_cell.length_c   1.000
_cell.angle_alpha   90.00
_cell.angle_beta   90.00
_cell.angle_gamma   90.00
#
_symmetry.space_group_name_H-M   'P 1'
#
loop_
_entity.id
_entity.type
_entity.pdbx_description
1 polymer ?
#
loop_
_entity_poly.entity_id
_entity_poly.type
_entity_poly.pdbx_seq_one_letter_code
_entity_poly.pdbx_strand_id
1 'polypeptide(L)'
;MPGYIYPPLSVKNLIPPAAILDVDPVPWSEELRKNGAEDVLCLPFSLTPFPLIEAVRSISLADANISNVLRFEPSSVESSMMAAYPILLPIYLAQFDVNTVVDGKIVQVTATAFMDASYDAENPRVMVEVTQGVIDFFKMFDLPVPDLVIRGQHANSVRQFAVIRSLLAGHASLNHKRRLERWIDKAGASSDNLPAYRNRYFGKTEQEAARMVNWDDIRIRPFTREEREANWQYMTAGEELFFVKQLALTQERNREIVGSSGSGLGDPASTALLDPVAAENLQNHTAAAEKKREEMKPDWLAQYEIQRRLSAGMSGSDVAESSSSTGESNTGGKSSAGDTSSAAGIES
;
A
#
# COMPACT_ATOMS: atom_id res chain seq x y z
N MET A 1 -0.80 3.50 -4.30
CA MET A 1 0.64 3.52 -4.61
C MET A 1 0.78 3.65 -6.11
N PRO A 2 1.68 4.51 -6.64
CA PRO A 2 1.92 4.57 -8.08
C PRO A 2 2.52 3.26 -8.58
N GLY A 3 2.16 2.89 -9.81
CA GLY A 3 2.67 1.70 -10.47
C GLY A 3 4.07 1.82 -11.03
N TYR A 4 4.59 3.05 -11.14
CA TYR A 4 5.88 3.37 -11.75
C TYR A 4 6.60 4.43 -10.92
N ILE A 5 7.95 4.46 -11.00
CA ILE A 5 8.78 5.46 -10.31
C ILE A 5 9.28 6.50 -11.30
N TYR A 6 8.68 7.67 -11.24
CA TYR A 6 9.11 8.89 -11.89
C TYR A 6 9.03 10.03 -10.87
N PRO A 7 10.12 10.32 -10.12
CA PRO A 7 10.20 11.55 -9.36
C PRO A 7 10.12 12.73 -10.35
N PRO A 8 9.28 13.76 -10.09
CA PRO A 8 8.58 14.08 -8.85
C PRO A 8 7.13 13.54 -8.72
N LEU A 9 6.60 12.87 -9.75
CA LEU A 9 5.19 12.44 -9.77
C LEU A 9 4.89 11.28 -8.82
N SER A 10 5.81 10.33 -8.65
CA SER A 10 5.54 9.13 -7.85
C SER A 10 5.45 9.38 -6.34
N VAL A 11 5.92 10.53 -5.84
CA VAL A 11 5.74 10.93 -4.43
C VAL A 11 4.41 11.66 -4.20
N LYS A 12 3.61 11.81 -5.25
CA LYS A 12 2.35 12.54 -5.26
C LYS A 12 1.22 11.59 -5.66
N ASN A 13 0.11 11.64 -4.92
CA ASN A 13 -1.11 11.00 -5.36
C ASN A 13 -1.75 11.82 -6.48
N LEU A 14 -1.75 11.28 -7.69
CA LEU A 14 -2.39 11.90 -8.85
C LEU A 14 -3.91 11.74 -8.81
N ILE A 15 -4.41 10.77 -8.04
CA ILE A 15 -5.82 10.36 -8.02
C ILE A 15 -6.43 10.60 -6.62
N PRO A 16 -7.22 11.66 -6.40
CA PRO A 16 -8.04 11.78 -5.21
C PRO A 16 -9.06 10.62 -5.23
N PRO A 17 -9.17 9.87 -4.13
CA PRO A 17 -10.03 8.69 -4.05
C PRO A 17 -11.49 8.96 -4.46
N ALA A 18 -12.04 10.13 -4.15
CA ALA A 18 -13.41 10.48 -4.49
C ALA A 18 -13.65 10.61 -6.01
N ALA A 19 -12.70 11.15 -6.77
CA ALA A 19 -12.90 11.42 -8.19
C ALA A 19 -12.91 10.13 -9.03
N ILE A 20 -12.09 9.14 -8.67
CA ILE A 20 -11.95 7.93 -9.49
C ILE A 20 -13.01 6.88 -9.22
N LEU A 21 -13.64 6.90 -8.05
CA LEU A 21 -14.64 5.89 -7.71
C LEU A 21 -15.91 6.03 -8.54
N ASP A 22 -16.18 7.25 -9.03
CA ASP A 22 -17.35 7.59 -9.84
C ASP A 22 -17.12 7.47 -11.36
N VAL A 23 -15.88 7.21 -11.78
CA VAL A 23 -15.50 7.07 -13.20
C VAL A 23 -15.33 5.61 -13.57
N ASP A 24 -15.95 5.21 -14.69
CA ASP A 24 -15.70 3.91 -15.30
C ASP A 24 -14.51 4.01 -16.26
N PRO A 25 -13.43 3.24 -16.04
CA PRO A 25 -12.26 3.32 -16.90
C PRO A 25 -12.55 2.74 -18.27
N VAL A 26 -11.91 3.30 -19.30
CA VAL A 26 -11.90 2.71 -20.63
C VAL A 26 -10.95 1.51 -20.61
N PRO A 27 -11.39 0.31 -21.07
CA PRO A 27 -10.50 -0.84 -21.20
C PRO A 27 -9.29 -0.52 -22.07
N TRP A 28 -8.12 -1.05 -21.67
CA TRP A 28 -6.89 -0.83 -22.42
C TRP A 28 -6.99 -1.37 -23.85
N SER A 29 -6.55 -0.57 -24.81
CA SER A 29 -6.35 -0.97 -26.19
C SER A 29 -5.17 -0.20 -26.79
N GLU A 30 -4.56 -0.74 -27.84
CA GLU A 30 -3.47 -0.06 -28.56
C GLU A 30 -3.92 1.26 -29.21
N GLU A 31 -5.23 1.46 -29.42
CA GLU A 31 -5.77 2.72 -29.93
C GLU A 31 -5.60 3.87 -28.93
N LEU A 32 -5.60 3.58 -27.62
CA LEU A 32 -5.35 4.57 -26.58
C LEU A 32 -3.90 5.08 -26.57
N ARG A 33 -3.00 4.46 -27.34
CA ARG A 33 -1.67 5.01 -27.60
C ARG A 33 -1.66 6.16 -28.60
N LYS A 34 -2.80 6.51 -29.18
CA LYS A 34 -2.87 7.61 -30.15
C LYS A 34 -3.76 8.72 -29.61
N ASN A 35 -3.21 9.94 -29.63
CA ASN A 35 -3.99 11.15 -29.42
C ASN A 35 -3.96 11.97 -30.71
N GLY A 36 -4.93 11.73 -31.60
CA GLY A 36 -4.91 12.27 -32.95
C GLY A 36 -3.75 11.70 -33.77
N ALA A 37 -2.80 12.55 -34.15
CA ALA A 37 -1.60 12.15 -34.90
C ALA A 37 -0.39 11.85 -34.00
N GLU A 38 -0.50 12.08 -32.69
CA GLU A 38 0.60 11.93 -31.74
C GLU A 38 0.57 10.56 -31.06
N ASP A 39 1.75 9.97 -30.87
CA ASP A 39 1.93 8.75 -30.10
C ASP A 39 2.07 9.07 -28.61
N VAL A 40 1.22 8.47 -27.78
CA VAL A 40 1.21 8.59 -26.34
C VAL A 40 2.22 7.63 -25.74
N LEU A 41 3.19 8.16 -24.99
CA LEU A 41 4.16 7.35 -24.25
C LEU A 41 3.48 6.66 -23.06
N CYS A 42 3.45 5.33 -23.08
CA CYS A 42 2.99 4.54 -21.94
C CYS A 42 4.14 4.17 -21.02
N LEU A 43 4.07 4.59 -19.76
CA LEU A 43 4.99 4.13 -18.74
C LEU A 43 4.51 2.76 -18.21
N PRO A 44 5.34 1.70 -18.27
CA PRO A 44 4.95 0.39 -17.79
C PRO A 44 4.82 0.40 -16.26
N PHE A 45 3.97 -0.46 -15.69
CA PHE A 45 4.00 -0.68 -14.26
C PHE A 45 5.27 -1.46 -13.90
N SER A 46 6.07 -0.89 -12.99
CA SER A 46 7.28 -1.50 -12.45
C SER A 46 7.14 -1.89 -10.97
N LEU A 47 5.97 -1.64 -10.36
CA LEU A 47 5.69 -1.94 -8.95
C LEU A 47 4.28 -2.53 -8.75
N THR A 48 4.14 -3.38 -7.74
CA THR A 48 2.84 -3.80 -7.19
C THR A 48 2.80 -3.55 -5.69
N PRO A 49 1.62 -3.35 -5.07
CA PRO A 49 1.52 -3.13 -3.63
C PRO A 49 1.65 -4.42 -2.80
N PHE A 50 1.71 -5.60 -3.41
CA PHE A 50 1.61 -6.86 -2.67
C PHE A 50 2.75 -7.08 -1.65
N PRO A 51 4.02 -6.75 -1.96
CA PRO A 51 5.09 -6.83 -0.97
C PRO A 51 4.99 -5.80 0.17
N LEU A 52 4.02 -4.87 0.16
CA LEU A 52 3.90 -3.87 1.23
C LEU A 52 3.67 -4.51 2.61
N ILE A 53 2.96 -5.64 2.69
CA ILE A 53 2.77 -6.33 3.98
C ILE A 53 4.10 -6.86 4.53
N GLU A 54 4.92 -7.44 3.66
CA GLU A 54 6.27 -7.90 4.04
C GLU A 54 7.17 -6.73 4.41
N ALA A 55 7.07 -5.62 3.67
CA ALA A 55 7.79 -4.39 3.97
C ALA A 55 7.41 -3.89 5.37
N VAL A 56 6.12 -3.81 5.68
CA VAL A 56 5.62 -3.40 7.00
C VAL A 56 6.07 -4.36 8.10
N ARG A 57 5.99 -5.67 7.88
CA ARG A 57 6.45 -6.70 8.84
C ARG A 57 7.94 -6.60 9.16
N SER A 58 8.74 -6.11 8.22
CA SER A 58 10.18 -5.93 8.39
C SER A 58 10.60 -4.62 9.05
N ILE A 59 9.65 -3.72 9.33
CA ILE A 59 9.92 -2.47 10.04
C ILE A 59 10.39 -2.79 11.46
N SER A 60 11.35 -2.02 11.98
CA SER A 60 11.79 -2.18 13.36
C SER A 60 10.68 -1.80 14.34
N LEU A 61 10.67 -2.40 15.54
CA LEU A 61 9.67 -2.04 16.55
C LEU A 61 9.81 -0.57 17.01
N ALA A 62 10.96 0.07 16.80
CA ALA A 62 11.18 1.49 17.07
C ALA A 62 10.47 2.39 16.04
N ASP A 63 10.50 1.99 14.78
CA ASP A 63 9.88 2.72 13.66
C ASP A 63 8.37 2.45 13.54
N ALA A 64 7.87 1.38 14.17
CA ALA A 64 6.44 1.04 14.26
C ALA A 64 5.63 1.94 15.22
N ASN A 65 6.15 3.10 15.56
CA ASN A 65 5.53 4.08 16.44
C ASN A 65 4.78 5.14 15.63
N ILE A 66 3.45 5.06 15.60
CA ILE A 66 2.58 5.98 14.84
C ILE A 66 2.41 7.29 15.62
N SER A 67 2.29 7.19 16.95
CA SER A 67 2.28 8.33 17.87
C SER A 67 2.55 7.86 19.30
N ASN A 68 2.78 8.78 20.24
CA ASN A 68 3.03 8.49 21.65
C ASN A 68 2.03 7.53 22.34
N VAL A 69 0.85 7.32 21.75
CA VAL A 69 -0.22 6.45 22.29
C VAL A 69 -0.61 5.31 21.34
N LEU A 70 -0.03 5.26 20.13
CA LEU A 70 -0.41 4.29 19.10
C LEU A 70 0.85 3.67 18.50
N ARG A 71 1.03 2.39 18.77
CA ARG A 71 2.09 1.54 18.26
C ARG A 71 1.46 0.24 17.79
N PHE A 72 2.04 -0.38 16.78
CA PHE A 72 1.70 -1.74 16.39
C PHE A 72 2.94 -2.62 16.42
N GLU A 73 2.71 -3.93 16.45
CA GLU A 73 3.77 -4.91 16.32
C GLU A 73 3.91 -5.30 14.83
N PRO A 74 5.05 -5.02 14.17
CA PRO A 74 5.23 -5.28 12.74
C PRO A 74 4.93 -6.72 12.32
N SER A 75 5.43 -7.70 13.07
CA SER A 75 5.20 -9.13 12.80
C SER A 75 3.71 -9.52 12.85
N SER A 76 2.89 -8.80 13.61
CA SER A 76 1.45 -9.07 13.75
C SER A 76 0.61 -8.59 12.56
N VAL A 77 1.18 -7.78 11.65
CA VAL A 77 0.42 -7.21 10.54
C VAL A 77 0.04 -8.30 9.55
N GLU A 78 -1.25 -8.47 9.28
CA GLU A 78 -1.75 -9.42 8.28
C GLU A 78 -2.73 -8.75 7.34
N SER A 79 -2.77 -9.25 6.10
CA SER A 79 -3.76 -8.84 5.12
C SER A 79 -4.82 -9.93 4.99
N SER A 80 -6.06 -9.61 5.37
CA SER A 80 -7.22 -10.46 5.08
C SER A 80 -7.57 -10.45 3.59
N MET A 81 -7.36 -9.33 2.92
CA MET A 81 -7.65 -9.14 1.51
C MET A 81 -6.78 -8.01 0.96
N MET A 82 -6.21 -8.23 -0.22
CA MET A 82 -5.49 -7.21 -0.97
C MET A 82 -5.78 -7.38 -2.45
N ALA A 83 -6.24 -6.32 -3.09
CA ALA A 83 -6.43 -6.24 -4.53
C ALA A 83 -5.67 -5.03 -5.07
N ALA A 84 -5.05 -5.19 -6.24
CA ALA A 84 -4.40 -4.10 -6.95
C ALA A 84 -5.16 -3.83 -8.25
N TYR A 85 -5.43 -2.56 -8.52
CA TYR A 85 -6.16 -2.13 -9.71
C TYR A 85 -5.24 -1.26 -10.58
N PRO A 86 -4.62 -1.83 -11.62
CA PRO A 86 -3.77 -1.06 -12.52
C PRO A 86 -4.64 -0.12 -13.35
N ILE A 87 -4.35 1.18 -13.29
CA ILE A 87 -5.04 2.22 -14.05
C ILE A 87 -3.99 3.12 -14.68
N LEU A 88 -4.13 3.41 -15.97
CA LEU A 88 -3.31 4.39 -16.67
C LEU A 88 -4.00 5.75 -16.62
N LEU A 89 -3.26 6.75 -16.17
CA LEU A 89 -3.73 8.14 -16.12
C LEU A 89 -3.12 8.91 -17.30
N PRO A 90 -3.94 9.52 -18.17
CA PRO A 90 -3.43 10.41 -19.19
C PRO A 90 -2.89 11.70 -18.56
N ILE A 91 -1.63 12.03 -18.86
CA ILE A 91 -0.95 13.24 -18.38
C ILE A 91 -0.35 13.94 -19.61
N TYR A 92 -0.68 15.22 -19.78
CA TYR A 92 -0.02 16.06 -20.76
C TYR A 92 1.25 16.68 -20.16
N LEU A 93 2.31 16.71 -20.96
CA LEU A 93 3.57 17.35 -20.62
C LEU A 93 3.73 18.62 -21.46
N ALA A 94 4.08 19.73 -20.82
CA ALA A 94 4.43 20.95 -21.52
C ALA A 94 5.72 21.53 -20.94
N GLN A 95 6.57 22.07 -21.81
CA GLN A 95 7.78 22.78 -21.41
C GLN A 95 7.70 24.21 -21.92
N PHE A 96 8.04 25.15 -21.04
CA PHE A 96 7.98 26.58 -21.33
C PHE A 96 9.29 27.23 -20.93
N ASP A 97 9.78 28.15 -21.75
CA ASP A 97 10.88 29.01 -21.36
C ASP A 97 10.34 30.26 -20.68
N VAL A 98 10.75 30.46 -19.43
CA VAL A 98 10.32 31.58 -18.59
C VAL A 98 11.53 32.44 -18.25
N ASN A 99 11.44 33.73 -18.54
CA ASN A 99 12.43 34.70 -18.09
C ASN A 99 12.16 35.02 -16.62
N THR A 100 13.08 34.67 -15.73
CA THR A 100 13.01 34.94 -14.29
C THR A 100 14.22 35.75 -13.82
N VAL A 101 14.11 36.42 -12.67
CA VAL A 101 15.19 37.21 -12.10
C VAL A 101 15.91 36.38 -11.04
N VAL A 102 17.19 36.06 -11.28
CA VAL A 102 18.08 35.39 -10.32
C VAL A 102 19.24 36.34 -10.05
N ASP A 103 19.46 36.71 -8.79
CA ASP A 103 20.50 37.67 -8.37
C ASP A 103 20.48 39.01 -9.14
N GLY A 104 19.28 39.53 -9.41
CA GLY A 104 19.09 40.78 -10.15
C GLY A 104 19.35 40.69 -11.66
N LYS A 105 19.62 39.51 -12.21
CA LYS A 105 19.78 39.26 -13.65
C LYS A 105 18.60 38.48 -14.20
N ILE A 106 18.13 38.85 -15.40
CA ILE A 106 17.13 38.08 -16.12
C ILE A 106 17.81 36.85 -16.73
N VAL A 107 17.34 35.66 -16.34
CA VAL A 107 17.81 34.36 -16.83
C VAL A 107 16.60 33.62 -17.40
N GLN A 108 16.76 33.04 -18.59
CA GLN A 108 15.76 32.15 -19.19
C GLN A 108 15.88 30.78 -18.53
N VAL A 109 14.79 30.28 -17.97
CA VAL A 109 14.71 28.97 -17.34
C VAL A 109 13.58 28.18 -17.97
N THR A 110 13.88 26.95 -18.38
CA THR A 110 12.85 26.01 -18.84
C THR A 110 12.12 25.42 -17.65
N ALA A 111 10.79 25.55 -17.63
CA ALA A 111 9.91 24.97 -16.64
C ALA A 111 9.06 23.86 -17.29
N THR A 112 9.01 22.70 -16.64
CA THR A 112 8.14 21.59 -17.05
C THR A 112 6.82 21.67 -16.27
N ALA A 113 5.71 21.54 -16.97
CA ALA A 113 4.37 21.42 -16.40
C ALA A 113 3.73 20.07 -16.80
N PHE A 114 3.09 19.44 -15.83
CA PHE A 114 2.28 18.25 -15.98
C PHE A 114 0.82 18.63 -15.78
N MET A 115 -0.04 18.26 -16.72
CA MET A 115 -1.46 18.53 -16.66
C MET A 115 -2.21 17.21 -16.68
N ASP A 116 -2.98 16.97 -15.63
CA ASP A 116 -3.79 15.77 -15.51
C ASP A 116 -5.04 15.89 -16.40
N ALA A 117 -5.23 14.94 -17.30
CA ALA A 117 -6.34 14.95 -18.26
C ALA A 117 -7.62 14.29 -17.73
N SER A 118 -7.60 13.75 -16.51
CA SER A 118 -8.77 13.10 -15.89
C SER A 118 -9.79 14.07 -15.29
N TYR A 119 -9.49 15.38 -15.26
CA TYR A 119 -10.36 16.39 -14.64
C TYR A 119 -11.14 17.22 -15.65
N ASP A 120 -12.19 17.86 -15.14
CA ASP A 120 -12.96 18.88 -15.85
C ASP A 120 -12.04 19.91 -16.54
N ALA A 121 -12.30 20.14 -17.83
CA ALA A 121 -11.58 21.10 -18.65
C ALA A 121 -11.63 22.51 -18.07
N GLU A 122 -12.65 22.84 -17.28
CA GLU A 122 -12.77 24.15 -16.62
C GLU A 122 -11.80 24.32 -15.44
N ASN A 123 -11.37 23.22 -14.81
CA ASN A 123 -10.54 23.25 -13.60
C ASN A 123 -9.44 22.18 -13.62
N PRO A 124 -8.51 22.20 -14.60
CA PRO A 124 -7.48 21.18 -14.70
C PRO A 124 -6.51 21.26 -13.53
N ARG A 125 -6.03 20.10 -13.11
CA ARG A 125 -4.93 20.00 -12.14
C ARG A 125 -3.61 20.17 -12.87
N VAL A 126 -2.91 21.24 -12.56
CA VAL A 126 -1.60 21.58 -13.16
C VAL A 126 -0.52 21.50 -12.10
N MET A 127 0.55 20.78 -12.40
CA MET A 127 1.71 20.60 -11.55
C MET A 127 2.93 21.15 -12.28
N VAL A 128 3.65 22.08 -11.69
CA VAL A 128 4.80 22.74 -12.31
C VAL A 128 6.05 22.47 -11.50
N GLU A 129 7.13 22.07 -12.16
CA GLU A 129 8.43 21.89 -11.52
C GLU A 129 8.95 23.21 -10.95
N VAL A 130 9.47 23.13 -9.73
CA VAL A 130 10.02 24.31 -9.06
C VAL A 130 11.39 24.62 -9.66
N THR A 131 11.51 25.78 -10.27
CA THR A 131 12.76 26.27 -10.85
C THR A 131 13.72 26.77 -9.77
N GLN A 132 15.02 26.79 -10.06
CA GLN A 132 16.05 27.21 -9.08
C GLN A 132 15.78 28.59 -8.46
N GLY A 133 15.32 29.57 -9.24
CA GLY A 133 14.97 30.89 -8.72
C GLY A 133 13.84 30.85 -7.68
N VAL A 134 12.86 29.96 -7.84
CA VAL A 134 11.80 29.74 -6.83
C VAL A 134 12.38 29.03 -5.62
N ILE A 135 13.27 28.04 -5.80
CA ILE A 135 13.98 27.38 -4.70
C ILE A 135 14.72 28.40 -3.84
N ASP A 136 15.48 29.30 -4.47
CA ASP A 136 16.28 30.32 -3.78
C ASP A 136 15.39 31.33 -3.05
N PHE A 137 14.25 31.71 -3.65
CA PHE A 137 13.23 32.53 -2.99
C PHE A 137 12.72 31.87 -1.71
N PHE A 138 12.32 30.59 -1.74
CA PHE A 138 11.84 29.89 -0.54
C PHE A 138 12.92 29.79 0.54
N LYS A 139 14.17 29.50 0.15
CA LYS A 139 15.31 29.44 1.07
C LYS A 139 15.60 30.79 1.74
N MET A 140 15.42 31.90 1.02
CA MET A 140 15.62 33.26 1.57
C MET A 140 14.73 33.53 2.79
N PHE A 141 13.55 32.91 2.86
CA PHE A 141 12.61 33.04 3.97
C PHE A 141 12.62 31.86 4.94
N ASP A 142 13.61 30.96 4.85
CA ASP A 142 13.68 29.71 5.63
C ASP A 142 12.41 28.85 5.51
N LEU A 143 11.80 28.86 4.31
CA LEU A 143 10.59 28.09 4.01
C LEU A 143 10.95 26.75 3.35
N PRO A 144 10.18 25.67 3.63
CA PRO A 144 10.39 24.39 2.97
C PRO A 144 10.10 24.51 1.47
N VAL A 145 11.08 24.13 0.65
CA VAL A 145 11.00 24.16 -0.81
C VAL A 145 10.14 22.97 -1.28
N PRO A 146 9.06 23.20 -2.04
CA PRO A 146 8.31 22.11 -2.66
C PRO A 146 9.03 21.59 -3.93
N ASP A 147 8.83 20.32 -4.30
CA ASP A 147 9.33 19.78 -5.58
C ASP A 147 8.47 20.26 -6.77
N LEU A 148 7.17 20.44 -6.52
CA LEU A 148 6.16 20.83 -7.50
C LEU A 148 5.25 21.91 -6.89
N VAL A 149 4.94 22.94 -7.68
CA VAL A 149 3.80 23.82 -7.41
C VAL A 149 2.57 23.20 -8.03
N ILE A 150 1.49 23.08 -7.25
CA ILE A 150 0.26 22.43 -7.70
C ILE A 150 -0.89 23.42 -7.65
N ARG A 151 -1.61 23.56 -8.76
CA ARG A 151 -2.83 24.36 -8.88
C ARG A 151 -4.00 23.46 -9.25
N GLY A 152 -5.16 23.70 -8.63
CA GLY A 152 -6.42 23.00 -8.90
C GLY A 152 -7.17 22.59 -7.63
N GLN A 153 -8.41 22.13 -7.79
CA GLN A 153 -9.34 21.79 -6.70
C GLN A 153 -8.79 20.77 -5.68
N HIS A 154 -7.87 19.91 -6.12
CA HIS A 154 -7.36 18.78 -5.34
C HIS A 154 -5.89 18.91 -4.92
N ALA A 155 -5.34 20.13 -4.90
CA ALA A 155 -3.93 20.35 -4.50
C ALA A 155 -3.60 19.81 -3.08
N ASN A 156 -4.59 19.78 -2.18
CA ASN A 156 -4.39 19.27 -0.81
C ASN A 156 -4.37 17.73 -0.71
N SER A 157 -4.98 17.00 -1.64
CA SER A 157 -5.05 15.53 -1.59
C SER A 157 -3.82 14.84 -2.18
N VAL A 158 -2.86 15.61 -2.68
CA VAL A 158 -1.69 15.08 -3.39
C VAL A 158 -0.74 14.30 -2.47
N ARG A 159 -0.84 14.49 -1.16
CA ARG A 159 -0.09 13.68 -0.18
C ARG A 159 -0.90 12.56 0.44
N GLN A 160 -2.18 12.42 0.05
CA GLN A 160 -3.10 11.46 0.66
C GLN A 160 -3.02 10.13 -0.10
N PHE A 161 -2.17 9.23 0.37
CA PHE A 161 -2.04 7.85 -0.12
C PHE A 161 -2.98 6.90 0.62
N ALA A 162 -3.30 7.19 1.88
CA ALA A 162 -4.14 6.36 2.72
C ALA A 162 -5.58 6.90 2.81
N VAL A 163 -6.53 5.97 2.77
CA VAL A 163 -7.92 6.19 3.18
C VAL A 163 -8.27 5.10 4.16
N ILE A 164 -8.30 5.43 5.44
CA ILE A 164 -8.68 4.45 6.46
C ILE A 164 -10.18 4.58 6.64
N ARG A 165 -10.95 3.53 6.38
CA ARG A 165 -12.40 3.60 6.58
C ARG A 165 -12.72 3.61 8.06
N SER A 166 -12.33 2.54 8.75
CA SER A 166 -12.49 2.36 10.18
C SER A 166 -11.20 1.89 10.83
N LEU A 167 -11.06 2.24 12.10
CA LEU A 167 -9.99 1.75 12.95
C LEU A 167 -10.63 0.96 14.08
N LEU A 168 -10.46 -0.34 13.99
CA LEU A 168 -11.14 -1.34 14.79
C LEU A 168 -10.23 -1.73 15.96
N ALA A 169 -10.17 -0.88 16.99
CA ALA A 169 -9.48 -1.17 18.24
C ALA A 169 -10.30 -0.65 19.44
N GLY A 170 -10.28 -1.36 20.57
CA GLY A 170 -11.16 -1.07 21.72
C GLY A 170 -11.08 0.37 22.28
N HIS A 171 -9.98 1.08 22.03
CA HIS A 171 -9.79 2.49 22.39
C HIS A 171 -9.41 3.37 21.19
N ALA A 172 -9.65 2.91 19.96
CA ALA A 172 -9.44 3.71 18.77
C ALA A 172 -10.39 4.91 18.76
N SER A 173 -9.86 6.07 18.39
CA SER A 173 -10.61 7.30 18.22
C SER A 173 -10.43 7.81 16.79
N LEU A 174 -11.27 8.75 16.37
CA LEU A 174 -11.08 9.45 15.10
C LEU A 174 -9.69 10.12 15.00
N ASN A 175 -9.12 10.54 16.13
CA ASN A 175 -7.77 11.10 16.17
C ASN A 175 -6.70 10.02 15.92
N HIS A 176 -6.90 8.79 16.41
CA HIS A 176 -6.00 7.67 16.12
C HIS A 176 -6.02 7.33 14.63
N LYS A 177 -7.21 7.28 14.01
CA LYS A 177 -7.36 7.11 12.56
C LYS A 177 -6.57 8.17 11.78
N ARG A 178 -6.78 9.46 12.08
CA ARG A 178 -6.08 10.57 11.39
C ARG A 178 -4.56 10.51 11.56
N ARG A 179 -4.07 10.06 12.72
CA ARG A 179 -2.62 9.90 12.96
C ARG A 179 -2.05 8.77 12.11
N LEU A 180 -2.76 7.65 12.00
CA LEU A 180 -2.36 6.53 11.15
C LEU A 180 -2.38 6.92 9.67
N GLU A 181 -3.42 7.60 9.19
CA GLU A 181 -3.47 8.14 7.82
C GLU A 181 -2.26 9.03 7.53
N ARG A 182 -1.98 10.02 8.39
CA ARG A 182 -0.81 10.89 8.23
C ARG A 182 0.52 10.14 8.26
N TRP A 183 0.63 9.09 9.08
CA TRP A 183 1.84 8.28 9.16
C TRP A 183 2.07 7.53 7.84
N ILE A 184 1.03 6.92 7.27
CA ILE A 184 1.10 6.25 5.96
C ILE A 184 1.38 7.27 4.84
N ASP A 185 0.67 8.41 4.85
CA ASP A 185 0.83 9.48 3.87
C ASP A 185 2.26 10.05 3.89
N LYS A 186 2.83 10.26 5.09
CA LYS A 186 4.22 10.68 5.25
C LYS A 186 5.19 9.64 4.70
N ALA A 187 4.93 8.35 4.94
CA ALA A 187 5.76 7.28 4.42
C ALA A 187 5.68 7.20 2.88
N GLY A 188 4.47 7.30 2.30
CA GLY A 188 4.24 7.25 0.85
C GLY A 188 4.73 8.50 0.10
N ALA A 189 4.71 9.67 0.75
CA ALA A 189 5.17 10.93 0.16
C ALA A 189 6.69 11.16 0.27
N SER A 190 7.42 10.27 0.94
CA SER A 190 8.88 10.36 1.05
C SER A 190 9.53 9.97 -0.28
N SER A 191 10.49 10.79 -0.73
CA SER A 191 11.27 10.56 -1.95
C SER A 191 12.09 9.28 -1.93
N ASP A 192 12.49 8.83 -0.73
CA ASP A 192 13.48 7.75 -0.60
C ASP A 192 12.81 6.39 -0.41
N ASN A 193 11.60 6.39 0.15
CA ASN A 193 10.89 5.16 0.51
C ASN A 193 10.47 4.35 -0.72
N LEU A 194 9.96 4.99 -1.77
CA LEU A 194 9.48 4.29 -2.96
C LEU A 194 10.65 3.69 -3.80
N PRO A 195 11.76 4.41 -4.05
CA PRO A 195 12.96 3.81 -4.64
C PRO A 195 13.55 2.68 -3.79
N ALA A 196 13.60 2.84 -2.46
CA ALA A 196 14.06 1.78 -1.55
C ALA A 196 13.18 0.53 -1.64
N TYR A 197 11.86 0.72 -1.68
CA TYR A 197 10.88 -0.34 -1.88
C TYR A 197 11.10 -1.07 -3.21
N ARG A 198 11.25 -0.33 -4.30
CA ARG A 198 11.54 -0.91 -5.63
C ARG A 198 12.83 -1.73 -5.62
N ASN A 199 13.92 -1.13 -5.17
CA ASN A 199 15.23 -1.78 -5.18
C ASN A 199 15.22 -3.08 -4.37
N ARG A 200 14.41 -3.15 -3.31
CA ARG A 200 14.28 -4.33 -2.46
C ARG A 200 13.49 -5.46 -3.10
N TYR A 201 12.41 -5.17 -3.82
CA TYR A 201 11.45 -6.20 -4.26
C TYR A 201 11.40 -6.42 -5.78
N PHE A 202 11.82 -5.43 -6.58
CA PHE A 202 11.65 -5.42 -8.03
C PHE A 202 12.98 -5.21 -8.79
N GLY A 203 14.07 -4.88 -8.10
CA GLY A 203 15.38 -4.65 -8.72
C GLY A 203 15.67 -3.17 -8.97
N LYS A 204 16.85 -2.88 -9.53
CA LYS A 204 17.38 -1.50 -9.64
C LYS A 204 17.07 -0.84 -10.98
N THR A 205 16.88 -1.63 -12.02
CA THR A 205 16.59 -1.14 -13.38
C THR A 205 15.10 -1.23 -13.71
N GLU A 206 14.61 -0.41 -14.64
CA GLU A 206 13.17 -0.42 -14.99
C GLU A 206 12.77 -1.73 -15.66
N GLN A 207 13.70 -2.32 -16.42
CA GLN A 207 13.49 -3.59 -17.10
C GLN A 207 13.40 -4.76 -16.11
N GLU A 208 14.27 -4.78 -15.08
CA GLU A 208 14.15 -5.75 -13.99
C GLU A 208 12.78 -5.61 -13.31
N ALA A 209 12.43 -4.38 -12.93
CA ALA A 209 11.23 -4.12 -12.16
C ALA A 209 9.94 -4.47 -12.90
N ALA A 210 9.85 -4.11 -14.18
CA ALA A 210 8.72 -4.49 -15.03
C ALA A 210 8.58 -6.01 -15.21
N ARG A 211 9.70 -6.77 -15.26
CA ARG A 211 9.68 -8.24 -15.36
C ARG A 211 9.30 -8.94 -14.06
N MET A 212 9.54 -8.30 -12.91
CA MET A 212 9.21 -8.83 -11.59
C MET A 212 7.73 -8.70 -11.24
N VAL A 213 6.97 -7.87 -11.98
CA VAL A 213 5.52 -7.79 -11.81
C VAL A 213 4.87 -9.05 -12.38
N ASN A 214 4.34 -9.89 -11.50
CA ASN A 214 3.53 -11.04 -11.89
C ASN A 214 2.12 -10.57 -12.28
N TRP A 215 1.90 -10.34 -13.57
CA TRP A 215 0.59 -9.94 -14.12
C TRP A 215 -0.48 -11.03 -14.03
N ASP A 216 -0.08 -12.29 -13.86
CA ASP A 216 -0.98 -13.43 -13.67
C ASP A 216 -1.39 -13.60 -12.19
N ASP A 217 -0.93 -12.73 -11.29
CA ASP A 217 -1.39 -12.70 -9.92
C ASP A 217 -2.89 -12.36 -9.87
N ILE A 218 -3.70 -13.31 -9.43
CA ILE A 218 -5.17 -13.19 -9.39
C ILE A 218 -5.70 -12.05 -8.51
N ARG A 219 -4.86 -11.46 -7.66
CA ARG A 219 -5.16 -10.25 -6.89
C ARG A 219 -5.07 -8.97 -7.72
N ILE A 220 -4.49 -9.03 -8.92
CA ILE A 220 -4.55 -7.94 -9.89
C ILE A 220 -5.92 -8.02 -10.55
N ARG A 221 -6.75 -7.01 -10.31
CA ARG A 221 -8.17 -7.01 -10.67
C ARG A 221 -8.48 -5.86 -11.64
N PRO A 222 -9.44 -6.02 -12.55
CA PRO A 222 -9.90 -4.91 -13.37
C PRO A 222 -10.55 -3.85 -12.49
N PHE A 223 -10.38 -2.58 -12.84
CA PHE A 223 -10.98 -1.47 -12.10
C PHE A 223 -12.43 -1.21 -12.53
N THR A 224 -13.29 -2.24 -12.51
CA THR A 224 -14.73 -2.08 -12.80
C THR A 224 -15.51 -1.74 -11.54
N ARG A 225 -16.69 -1.11 -11.68
CA ARG A 225 -17.56 -0.79 -10.56
C ARG A 225 -18.02 -2.06 -9.83
N GLU A 226 -18.37 -3.11 -10.58
CA GLU A 226 -18.87 -4.37 -10.04
C GLU A 226 -17.81 -5.06 -9.17
N GLU A 227 -16.57 -5.12 -9.66
CA GLU A 227 -15.45 -5.71 -8.91
C GLU A 227 -15.16 -4.91 -7.64
N ARG A 228 -15.15 -3.56 -7.72
CA ARG A 228 -14.95 -2.70 -6.54
C ARG A 228 -16.07 -2.87 -5.53
N GLU A 229 -17.31 -2.92 -5.97
CA GLU A 229 -18.49 -3.03 -5.11
C GLU A 229 -18.53 -4.39 -4.40
N ALA A 230 -18.25 -5.50 -5.10
CA ALA A 230 -18.15 -6.82 -4.48
C ALA A 230 -17.05 -6.85 -3.40
N ASN A 231 -15.87 -6.32 -3.73
CA ASN A 231 -14.75 -6.20 -2.80
C ASN A 231 -15.09 -5.30 -1.61
N TRP A 232 -15.85 -4.22 -1.83
CA TRP A 232 -16.33 -3.30 -0.80
C TRP A 232 -17.36 -3.94 0.14
N GLN A 233 -18.31 -4.71 -0.40
CA GLN A 233 -19.32 -5.42 0.38
C GLN A 233 -18.67 -6.46 1.30
N TYR A 234 -17.72 -7.25 0.78
CA TYR A 234 -16.94 -8.18 1.59
C TYR A 234 -16.20 -7.50 2.75
N MET A 235 -15.52 -6.39 2.47
CA MET A 235 -14.81 -5.61 3.50
C MET A 235 -15.78 -5.04 4.55
N THR A 236 -16.96 -4.57 4.12
CA THR A 236 -18.00 -4.06 5.01
C THR A 236 -18.58 -5.16 5.90
N ALA A 237 -18.81 -6.37 5.37
CA ALA A 237 -19.21 -7.52 6.17
C ALA A 237 -18.11 -7.94 7.17
N GLY A 238 -16.83 -7.79 6.80
CA GLY A 238 -15.69 -7.99 7.70
C GLY A 238 -15.67 -6.99 8.87
N GLU A 239 -16.00 -5.73 8.61
CA GLU A 239 -16.14 -4.70 9.62
C GLU A 239 -17.29 -5.00 10.59
N GLU A 240 -18.46 -5.38 10.07
CA GLU A 240 -19.62 -5.79 10.88
C GLU A 240 -19.27 -6.97 11.79
N LEU A 241 -18.67 -8.03 11.23
CA LEU A 241 -18.24 -9.21 11.99
C LEU A 241 -17.28 -8.84 13.12
N PHE A 242 -16.31 -7.95 12.85
CA PHE A 242 -15.40 -7.49 13.87
C PHE A 242 -16.13 -6.78 15.01
N PHE A 243 -17.06 -5.87 14.69
CA PHE A 243 -17.82 -5.15 15.72
C PHE A 243 -18.62 -6.09 16.62
N VAL A 244 -19.31 -7.08 16.03
CA VAL A 244 -20.05 -8.08 16.81
C VAL A 244 -19.12 -8.88 17.72
N LYS A 245 -17.95 -9.31 17.22
CA LYS A 245 -16.94 -10.01 18.04
C LYS A 245 -16.40 -9.16 19.18
N GLN A 246 -16.16 -7.87 18.97
CA GLN A 246 -15.73 -6.97 20.06
C GLN A 246 -16.80 -6.77 21.13
N LEU A 247 -18.07 -6.67 20.71
CA LEU A 247 -19.19 -6.60 21.66
C LEU A 247 -19.30 -7.88 22.48
N ALA A 248 -19.16 -9.05 21.86
CA ALA A 248 -19.15 -10.35 22.55
C ALA A 248 -18.01 -10.43 23.57
N LEU A 249 -16.77 -10.10 23.17
CA LEU A 249 -15.61 -10.09 24.07
C LEU A 249 -15.78 -9.11 25.25
N THR A 250 -16.38 -7.95 25.00
CA THR A 250 -16.65 -6.96 26.05
C THR A 250 -17.69 -7.49 27.04
N GLN A 251 -18.73 -8.17 26.57
CA GLN A 251 -19.70 -8.81 27.45
C GLN A 251 -19.08 -9.93 28.28
N GLU A 252 -18.26 -10.81 27.69
CA GLU A 252 -17.55 -11.87 28.40
C GLU A 252 -16.66 -11.31 29.50
N ARG A 253 -15.87 -10.27 29.20
CA ARG A 253 -15.01 -9.60 30.19
C ARG A 253 -15.82 -8.99 31.33
N ASN A 254 -16.98 -8.39 31.04
CA ASN A 254 -17.85 -7.85 32.08
C ASN A 254 -18.41 -8.98 32.98
N ARG A 255 -18.73 -10.15 32.40
CA ARG A 255 -19.17 -11.32 33.19
C ARG A 255 -18.07 -11.83 34.11
N GLU A 256 -16.82 -11.88 33.66
CA GLU A 256 -15.68 -12.29 34.49
C GLU A 256 -15.45 -11.35 35.68
N ILE A 257 -15.56 -10.04 35.46
CA ILE A 257 -15.40 -9.02 36.51
C ILE A 257 -16.51 -9.15 37.56
N VAL A 258 -17.76 -9.31 37.14
CA VAL A 258 -18.89 -9.48 38.07
C VAL A 258 -18.78 -10.82 38.82
N GLY A 259 -18.38 -11.90 38.13
CA GLY A 259 -18.14 -13.21 38.76
C GLY A 259 -16.99 -13.22 39.78
N SER A 260 -15.99 -12.36 39.58
CA SER A 260 -14.85 -12.21 40.50
C SER A 260 -15.12 -11.25 41.67
N SER A 261 -16.08 -10.34 41.52
CA SER A 261 -16.44 -9.32 42.53
C SER A 261 -17.48 -9.85 43.51
N GLY A 262 -17.15 -10.94 44.23
CA GLY A 262 -18.05 -11.63 45.16
C GLY A 262 -18.40 -10.90 46.47
N SER A 263 -18.43 -9.57 46.52
CA SER A 263 -18.57 -8.83 47.78
C SER A 263 -19.33 -7.50 47.63
N GLY A 264 -20.63 -7.54 47.92
CA GLY A 264 -21.36 -6.47 48.61
C GLY A 264 -21.87 -5.29 47.77
N LEU A 265 -23.20 -5.15 47.76
CA LEU A 265 -24.01 -4.01 47.28
C LEU A 265 -24.06 -3.81 45.76
N GLY A 266 -24.99 -4.55 45.14
CA GLY A 266 -25.24 -4.52 43.70
C GLY A 266 -25.94 -3.26 43.21
N ASP A 267 -25.34 -2.63 42.20
CA ASP A 267 -25.99 -1.66 41.33
C ASP A 267 -26.89 -2.43 40.33
N PRO A 268 -28.22 -2.19 40.28
CA PRO A 268 -29.16 -2.94 39.43
C PRO A 268 -28.84 -2.86 37.93
N ALA A 269 -28.04 -1.88 37.49
CA ALA A 269 -27.57 -1.79 36.11
C ALA A 269 -26.60 -2.93 35.72
N SER A 270 -25.84 -3.48 36.68
CA SER A 270 -24.88 -4.56 36.44
C SER A 270 -25.54 -5.94 36.30
N THR A 271 -26.76 -6.13 36.81
CA THR A 271 -27.46 -7.42 36.74
C THR A 271 -28.07 -7.68 35.35
N ALA A 272 -28.41 -6.64 34.60
CA ALA A 272 -28.91 -6.75 33.22
C ALA A 272 -27.85 -7.26 32.21
N LEU A 273 -26.56 -7.14 32.55
CA LEU A 273 -25.43 -7.59 31.71
C LEU A 273 -25.16 -9.10 31.77
N LEU A 274 -25.82 -9.82 32.69
CA LEU A 274 -25.66 -11.27 32.88
C LEU A 274 -26.73 -12.12 32.18
N ASP A 275 -27.63 -11.50 31.41
CA ASP A 275 -28.70 -12.23 30.73
C ASP A 275 -28.12 -13.30 29.77
N PRO A 276 -28.33 -14.61 30.01
CA PRO A 276 -27.86 -15.67 29.12
C PRO A 276 -28.44 -15.51 27.70
N VAL A 277 -29.66 -14.97 27.58
CA VAL A 277 -30.32 -14.72 26.30
C VAL A 277 -29.56 -13.69 25.47
N ALA A 278 -29.00 -12.66 26.11
CA ALA A 278 -28.20 -11.65 25.42
C ALA A 278 -26.90 -12.21 24.82
N ALA A 279 -26.23 -13.13 25.52
CA ALA A 279 -25.04 -13.78 25.01
C ALA A 279 -25.35 -14.76 23.87
N GLU A 280 -26.43 -15.53 24.00
CA GLU A 280 -26.90 -16.40 22.91
C GLU A 280 -27.23 -15.57 21.66
N ASN A 281 -27.89 -14.43 21.82
CA ASN A 281 -28.18 -13.51 20.73
C ASN A 281 -26.90 -12.97 20.06
N LEU A 282 -25.87 -12.59 20.83
CA LEU A 282 -24.59 -12.16 20.26
C LEU A 282 -23.84 -13.29 19.54
N GLN A 283 -23.89 -14.51 20.07
CA GLN A 283 -23.30 -15.67 19.41
C GLN A 283 -24.00 -15.96 18.08
N ASN A 284 -25.34 -15.90 18.07
CA ASN A 284 -26.15 -16.04 16.86
C ASN A 284 -25.85 -14.92 15.84
N HIS A 285 -25.69 -13.67 16.30
CA HIS A 285 -25.30 -12.56 15.44
C HIS A 285 -23.87 -12.73 14.89
N THR A 286 -22.94 -13.27 15.70
CA THR A 286 -21.57 -13.54 15.26
C THR A 286 -21.59 -14.60 14.15
N ALA A 287 -22.29 -15.71 14.35
CA ALA A 287 -22.43 -16.76 13.35
C ALA A 287 -23.12 -16.25 12.07
N ALA A 288 -24.16 -15.42 12.20
CA ALA A 288 -24.82 -14.79 11.07
C ALA A 288 -23.89 -13.84 10.29
N ALA A 289 -23.10 -13.03 10.98
CA ALA A 289 -22.12 -12.13 10.37
C ALA A 289 -20.96 -12.90 9.71
N GLU A 290 -20.50 -14.00 10.29
CA GLU A 290 -19.50 -14.90 9.68
C GLU A 290 -20.03 -15.51 8.39
N LYS A 291 -21.25 -16.05 8.43
CA LYS A 291 -21.92 -16.60 7.26
C LYS A 291 -22.09 -15.55 6.16
N LYS A 292 -22.61 -14.36 6.49
CA LYS A 292 -22.78 -13.25 5.56
C LYS A 292 -21.46 -12.85 4.91
N ARG A 293 -20.38 -12.76 5.69
CA ARG A 293 -19.05 -12.43 5.15
C ARG A 293 -18.53 -13.50 4.19
N GLU A 294 -18.74 -14.77 4.51
CA GLU A 294 -18.33 -15.88 3.64
C GLU A 294 -19.14 -15.91 2.34
N GLU A 295 -20.45 -15.63 2.40
CA GLU A 295 -21.33 -15.51 1.23
C GLU A 295 -20.95 -14.33 0.32
N MET A 296 -20.42 -13.25 0.90
CA MET A 296 -19.93 -12.08 0.15
C MET A 296 -18.47 -12.22 -0.31
N LYS A 297 -17.79 -13.34 -0.04
CA LYS A 297 -16.39 -13.53 -0.41
C LYS A 297 -16.24 -13.54 -1.94
N PRO A 298 -15.39 -12.68 -2.52
CA PRO A 298 -15.13 -12.71 -3.96
C PRO A 298 -14.47 -14.03 -4.39
N ASP A 299 -14.89 -14.58 -5.53
CA ASP A 299 -14.38 -15.85 -6.05
C ASP A 299 -12.85 -15.87 -6.18
N TRP A 300 -12.24 -14.78 -6.65
CA TRP A 300 -10.79 -14.67 -6.80
C TRP A 300 -10.07 -14.76 -5.44
N LEU A 301 -10.70 -14.26 -4.36
CA LEU A 301 -10.10 -14.30 -3.03
C LEU A 301 -10.12 -15.74 -2.49
N ALA A 302 -11.21 -16.47 -2.71
CA ALA A 302 -11.29 -17.90 -2.38
C ALA A 302 -10.23 -18.71 -3.16
N GLN A 303 -10.06 -18.44 -4.46
CA GLN A 303 -9.02 -19.07 -5.28
C GLN A 303 -7.62 -18.73 -4.76
N TYR A 304 -7.37 -17.49 -4.34
CA TYR A 304 -6.10 -17.06 -3.75
C TYR A 304 -5.80 -17.75 -2.43
N GLU A 305 -6.80 -17.92 -1.56
CA GLU A 305 -6.65 -18.66 -0.32
C GLU A 305 -6.28 -20.13 -0.58
N ILE A 306 -6.87 -20.75 -1.60
CA ILE A 306 -6.54 -22.13 -2.03
C ILE A 306 -5.12 -22.19 -2.57
N GLN A 307 -4.73 -21.30 -3.50
CA GLN A 307 -3.37 -21.24 -4.04
C GLN A 307 -2.33 -21.08 -2.93
N ARG A 308 -2.57 -20.18 -1.97
CA ARG A 308 -1.67 -19.96 -0.83
C ARG A 308 -1.52 -21.20 0.04
N ARG A 309 -2.60 -21.95 0.30
CA ARG A 309 -2.56 -23.20 1.07
C ARG A 309 -1.77 -24.29 0.34
N LEU A 310 -1.97 -24.42 -0.97
CA LEU A 310 -1.23 -25.39 -1.79
C LEU A 310 0.26 -25.08 -1.80
N SER A 311 0.65 -23.81 -2.00
CA SER A 311 2.05 -23.39 -1.97
C SER A 311 2.70 -23.58 -0.59
N ALA A 312 1.96 -23.34 0.50
CA ALA A 312 2.46 -23.56 1.85
C ALA A 312 2.65 -25.06 2.19
N GLY A 313 1.74 -25.92 1.72
CA GLY A 313 1.81 -27.37 1.94
C GLY A 313 3.01 -28.02 1.27
N MET A 314 3.35 -27.60 0.04
CA MET A 314 4.49 -28.14 -0.71
C MET A 314 5.84 -27.80 -0.08
N SER A 315 5.95 -26.68 0.65
CA SER A 315 7.20 -26.32 1.35
C SER A 315 7.48 -27.17 2.60
N GLY A 316 6.48 -27.91 3.10
CA GLY A 316 6.59 -28.67 4.36
C GLY A 316 6.88 -30.17 4.19
N SER A 317 6.65 -30.76 3.02
CA SER A 317 6.78 -32.21 2.81
C SER A 317 8.17 -32.69 2.39
N ASP A 318 9.02 -31.82 1.84
CA ASP A 318 10.27 -32.25 1.18
C ASP A 318 11.53 -32.18 2.09
N VAL A 319 11.38 -31.80 3.36
CA VAL A 319 12.52 -31.68 4.31
C VAL A 319 12.63 -32.89 5.26
N ALA A 320 11.69 -33.84 5.22
CA ALA A 320 11.64 -34.95 6.19
C ALA A 320 12.29 -36.28 5.74
N GLU A 321 12.77 -36.43 4.50
CA GLU A 321 13.20 -37.75 3.98
C GLU A 321 14.66 -37.90 3.48
N SER A 322 15.55 -36.92 3.70
CA SER A 322 16.96 -37.03 3.23
C SER A 322 18.04 -37.09 4.31
N SER A 323 17.76 -37.69 5.48
CA SER A 323 18.79 -37.95 6.49
C SER A 323 18.77 -39.38 7.04
N SER A 324 18.94 -40.37 6.17
CA SER A 324 19.49 -41.67 6.58
C SER A 324 20.10 -42.43 5.39
N SER A 325 21.34 -42.10 5.04
CA SER A 325 22.25 -43.10 4.45
C SER A 325 23.69 -42.82 4.88
N THR A 326 24.08 -43.55 5.91
CA THR A 326 25.43 -43.76 6.41
C THR A 326 26.33 -44.34 5.30
N GLY A 327 27.55 -43.82 5.19
CA GLY A 327 28.60 -44.38 4.32
C GLY A 327 29.97 -43.86 4.74
N GLU A 328 30.58 -44.52 5.72
CA GLU A 328 32.01 -44.41 6.03
C GLU A 328 32.86 -44.95 4.88
N SER A 329 33.90 -44.20 4.44
CA SER A 329 35.24 -44.77 4.19
C SER A 329 36.28 -43.68 3.89
N ASN A 330 37.08 -43.37 4.91
CA ASN A 330 38.55 -43.41 4.99
C ASN A 330 39.48 -42.98 3.82
N THR A 331 40.62 -42.41 4.27
CA THR A 331 41.98 -42.32 3.67
C THR A 331 42.35 -41.18 2.69
N GLY A 332 43.10 -40.21 3.23
CA GLY A 332 44.51 -39.95 2.89
C GLY A 332 44.87 -39.43 1.49
N GLY A 333 45.36 -38.18 1.42
CA GLY A 333 46.04 -37.68 0.23
C GLY A 333 46.64 -36.29 0.40
N LYS A 334 47.96 -36.22 0.55
CA LYS A 334 48.83 -35.03 0.57
C LYS A 334 48.97 -34.40 -0.83
N SER A 335 49.52 -33.18 -0.85
CA SER A 335 50.12 -32.42 -1.97
C SER A 335 49.11 -31.64 -2.83
N SER A 336 49.39 -30.48 -3.42
CA SER A 336 50.63 -29.77 -3.73
C SER A 336 50.29 -28.28 -3.99
N ALA A 337 51.28 -27.41 -3.80
CA ALA A 337 51.31 -26.04 -4.29
C ALA A 337 51.10 -25.94 -5.81
N GLY A 338 50.66 -24.76 -6.26
CA GLY A 338 50.59 -24.38 -7.67
C GLY A 338 50.14 -22.93 -7.84
N ASP A 339 51.11 -22.01 -7.77
CA ASP A 339 51.04 -20.66 -8.34
C ASP A 339 50.73 -20.68 -9.84
N THR A 340 50.03 -19.65 -10.34
CA THR A 340 50.23 -18.90 -11.61
C THR A 340 48.99 -17.99 -11.78
N SER A 341 49.08 -16.66 -11.70
CA SER A 341 49.67 -15.69 -12.63
C SER A 341 48.94 -15.57 -13.97
N SER A 342 48.66 -14.30 -14.32
CA SER A 342 48.42 -13.73 -15.66
C SER A 342 46.96 -13.72 -16.15
N ALA A 343 46.45 -12.78 -16.95
CA ALA A 343 46.69 -11.36 -17.31
C ALA A 343 45.87 -11.14 -18.61
N ALA A 344 45.60 -9.85 -18.94
CA ALA A 344 44.99 -9.34 -20.18
C ALA A 344 43.46 -9.53 -20.33
N GLY A 345 42.66 -8.54 -20.74
CA GLY A 345 42.92 -7.31 -21.48
C GLY A 345 42.24 -7.38 -22.87
N ILE A 346 41.84 -6.21 -23.40
CA ILE A 346 41.28 -5.92 -24.75
C ILE A 346 39.73 -5.87 -24.76
N GLU A 347 39.07 -4.70 -24.68
CA GLU A 347 38.88 -3.60 -25.67
C GLU A 347 38.18 -4.01 -26.98
N SER A 348 36.97 -3.48 -27.20
CA SER A 348 36.55 -2.65 -28.34
C SER A 348 35.14 -2.13 -28.10
#